data_AF-A0A9P8GGA8-F1
#
_entry.id   AF-A0A9P8GGA8-F1
#
_cell.length_a   1.000
_cell.length_b   1.000
_cell.length_c   1.000
_cell.angle_alpha   90.00
_cell.angle_beta   90.00
_cell.angle_gamma   90.00
#
_symmetry.space_group_name_H-M   'P 1'
#
loop_
_entity.id
_entity.type
_entity.pdbx_description
1 polymer ?
#
loop_
_entity_poly.entity_id
_entity_poly.type
_entity_poly.pdbx_seq_one_letter_code
_entity_poly.pdbx_strand_id
1 'polypeptide(L)'
;MAEHSSSVYNSRLFTFRASENGAATTVHSGAVAAVSAPLKLLMEEEGPDGPRTSATLHGVREEDLLRFCDFCYTSTYTDPYPIVVKPPTLTIGSGTSNGDANGEGANTSTALVTTDDTIIQPPAAKRPRTESPAHSLSGFGRPGMLGASPAPEVNTALNVNNKLKLHGVFAGTPYTTSAPRVFGTSTRTKSNGVSSNENHANVFIAHAAMHALAVNYDIAKLKTLSLQKLCDKLTRFECKSERVGDVLALVRWVYTTESGMARDMPELKDIVVRYVVSEVSGFGNSEEFGSLLKEGGGFVKDFWTMVYSNLL
;
A
#
# COMPACT_ATOMS: atom_id res chain seq x y z
N MET A 1 18.37 1.39 -44.37
CA MET A 1 19.50 1.58 -43.44
C MET A 1 19.06 1.05 -42.10
N ALA A 2 19.72 0.03 -41.57
CA ALA A 2 19.39 -0.51 -40.25
C ALA A 2 19.91 0.46 -39.19
N GLU A 3 19.01 1.13 -38.46
CA GLU A 3 19.40 1.92 -37.30
C GLU A 3 20.11 1.00 -36.30
N HIS A 4 21.41 1.23 -36.11
CA HIS A 4 22.13 0.61 -35.00
C HIS A 4 21.47 1.10 -33.71
N SER A 5 20.77 0.20 -33.01
CA SER A 5 20.29 0.43 -31.66
C SER A 5 21.51 0.79 -30.80
N SER A 6 21.70 2.08 -30.55
CA SER A 6 22.75 2.55 -29.66
C SER A 6 22.51 1.93 -28.30
N SER A 7 23.48 1.15 -27.82
CA SER A 7 23.43 0.51 -26.51
C SER A 7 23.09 1.55 -25.44
N VAL A 8 22.15 1.21 -24.54
CA VAL A 8 21.77 2.07 -23.41
C VAL A 8 23.01 2.55 -22.64
N TYR A 9 24.04 1.72 -22.53
CA TYR A 9 25.30 2.02 -21.84
C TYR A 9 26.18 3.08 -22.52
N ASN A 10 25.94 3.36 -23.79
CA ASN A 10 26.64 4.42 -24.53
C ASN A 10 25.87 5.75 -24.52
N SER A 11 24.64 5.75 -23.99
CA SER A 11 23.87 6.99 -23.84
C SER A 11 24.44 7.84 -22.71
N ARG A 12 24.27 9.17 -22.81
CA ARG A 12 24.76 10.09 -21.79
C ARG A 12 24.06 9.84 -20.45
N LEU A 13 24.75 10.21 -19.38
CA LEU A 13 24.18 10.17 -18.04
C LEU A 13 23.29 11.39 -17.80
N PHE A 14 22.22 11.16 -17.06
CA PHE A 14 21.27 12.20 -16.65
C PHE A 14 20.86 11.96 -15.20
N THR A 15 20.78 13.03 -14.41
CA THR A 15 20.49 12.94 -12.98
C THR A 15 19.04 13.35 -12.68
N PHE A 16 18.26 12.42 -12.15
CA PHE A 16 16.92 12.72 -11.64
C PHE A 16 16.97 13.02 -10.15
N ARG A 17 16.14 13.96 -9.70
CA ARG A 17 16.01 14.35 -8.28
C ARG A 17 14.59 14.09 -7.78
N ALA A 18 14.47 13.47 -6.62
CA ALA A 18 13.23 13.36 -5.87
C ALA A 18 12.85 14.74 -5.31
N SER A 19 11.59 15.17 -5.46
CA SER A 19 11.16 16.50 -5.05
C SER A 19 11.09 16.69 -3.53
N GLU A 20 10.92 15.61 -2.77
CA GLU A 20 10.65 15.69 -1.32
C GLU A 20 11.91 16.00 -0.50
N ASN A 21 13.04 15.36 -0.84
CA ASN A 21 14.29 15.48 -0.09
C ASN A 21 15.49 15.89 -0.97
N GLY A 22 15.30 16.06 -2.28
CA GLY A 22 16.36 16.39 -3.23
C GLY A 22 17.33 15.25 -3.54
N ALA A 23 17.07 14.04 -3.03
CA ALA A 23 17.87 12.85 -3.30
C ALA A 23 17.98 12.63 -4.81
N ALA A 24 19.18 12.29 -5.28
CA ALA A 24 19.50 12.28 -6.68
C ALA A 24 20.00 10.91 -7.13
N THR A 25 19.59 10.47 -8.30
CA THR A 25 20.06 9.23 -8.92
C THR A 25 20.43 9.51 -10.37
N THR A 26 21.63 9.07 -10.76
CA THR A 26 22.14 9.22 -12.13
C THR A 26 21.91 7.95 -12.91
N VAL A 27 21.30 8.08 -14.09
CA VAL A 27 20.95 6.96 -14.97
C VAL A 27 21.33 7.26 -16.42
N HIS A 28 21.40 6.23 -17.25
CA HIS A 28 21.57 6.34 -18.68
C HIS A 28 20.30 6.94 -19.30
N SER A 29 20.43 8.06 -20.02
CA SER A 29 19.30 8.75 -20.63
C SER A 29 18.56 7.86 -21.63
N GLY A 30 19.29 6.95 -22.31
CA GLY A 30 18.72 5.98 -23.23
C GLY A 30 17.75 5.00 -22.56
N ALA A 31 17.99 4.60 -21.30
CA ALA A 31 17.09 3.71 -20.56
C ALA A 31 15.74 4.38 -20.31
N VAL A 32 15.77 5.65 -19.90
CA VAL A 32 14.58 6.44 -19.59
C VAL A 32 13.84 6.85 -20.87
N ALA A 33 14.58 7.27 -21.89
CA ALA A 33 14.02 7.68 -23.18
C ALA A 33 13.31 6.51 -23.90
N ALA A 34 13.74 5.27 -23.66
CA ALA A 34 13.11 4.08 -24.22
C ALA A 34 11.71 3.79 -23.63
N VAL A 35 11.40 4.31 -22.44
CA VAL A 35 10.13 4.04 -21.75
C VAL A 35 9.19 5.25 -21.67
N SER A 36 9.69 6.46 -21.91
CA SER A 36 8.91 7.71 -21.78
C SER A 36 9.31 8.76 -22.82
N ALA A 37 8.40 9.06 -23.73
CA ALA A 37 8.57 10.17 -24.68
C ALA A 37 8.60 11.55 -23.99
N PRO A 38 7.74 11.85 -22.99
CA PRO A 38 7.83 13.11 -22.24
C PRO A 38 9.18 13.29 -21.54
N LEU A 39 9.72 12.25 -20.90
CA LEU A 39 11.02 12.34 -20.24
C LEU A 39 12.16 12.43 -21.26
N LYS A 40 12.05 11.78 -22.42
CA LYS A 40 13.01 11.95 -23.52
C LYS A 40 13.12 13.42 -23.92
N LEU A 41 11.99 14.07 -24.22
CA LEU A 41 11.95 15.48 -24.57
C LEU A 41 12.53 16.36 -23.45
N LEU A 42 12.12 16.12 -22.20
CA LEU A 42 12.61 16.85 -21.04
C LEU A 42 14.13 16.75 -20.87
N MET A 43 14.72 15.59 -21.17
CA MET A 43 16.16 15.42 -21.14
C MET A 43 16.83 16.15 -22.30
N GLU A 44 16.26 16.11 -23.50
CA GLU A 44 16.80 16.74 -24.73
C GLU A 44 16.70 18.28 -24.75
N GLU A 45 15.91 18.88 -23.85
CA GLU A 45 15.84 20.34 -23.70
C GLU A 45 17.22 20.96 -23.38
N GLU A 46 17.55 22.05 -24.09
CA GLU A 46 18.72 22.87 -23.80
C GLU A 46 18.38 23.97 -22.79
N GLY A 47 19.26 24.14 -21.80
CA GLY A 47 19.21 25.24 -20.85
C GLY A 47 20.14 26.39 -21.27
N PRO A 48 20.13 27.50 -20.53
CA PRO A 48 21.01 28.65 -20.80
C PRO A 48 22.51 28.30 -20.72
N ASP A 49 22.87 27.27 -19.94
CA ASP A 49 24.24 26.82 -19.72
C ASP A 49 24.63 25.58 -20.56
N GLY A 50 23.82 25.23 -21.57
CA GLY A 50 24.01 24.07 -22.44
C GLY A 50 23.00 22.93 -22.21
N PRO A 51 23.33 21.69 -22.60
CA PRO A 51 22.37 20.57 -22.54
C PRO A 51 21.97 20.28 -21.09
N ARG A 52 20.67 20.11 -20.84
CA ARG A 52 20.18 19.80 -19.50
C ARG A 52 20.79 18.49 -19.00
N THR A 53 21.38 18.51 -17.80
CA THR A 53 22.03 17.34 -17.17
C THR A 53 21.22 16.75 -16.01
N SER A 54 20.21 17.48 -15.53
CA SER A 54 19.36 17.01 -14.43
C SER A 54 17.94 17.55 -14.50
N ALA A 55 17.01 16.85 -13.84
CA ALA A 55 15.63 17.29 -13.66
C ALA A 55 15.04 16.75 -12.35
N THR A 56 14.06 17.48 -11.81
CA THR A 56 13.31 17.06 -10.62
C THR A 56 12.03 16.37 -11.05
N LEU A 57 11.76 15.19 -10.49
CA LEU A 57 10.47 14.52 -10.62
C LEU A 57 9.58 14.94 -9.44
N HIS A 58 8.49 15.64 -9.74
CA HIS A 58 7.58 16.16 -8.73
C HIS A 58 6.68 15.05 -8.15
N GLY A 59 6.46 15.07 -6.84
CA GLY A 59 5.63 14.09 -6.13
C GLY A 59 6.28 12.71 -6.00
N VAL A 60 7.61 12.62 -6.19
CA VAL A 60 8.36 11.36 -6.14
C VAL A 60 9.28 11.34 -4.92
N ARG A 61 9.15 10.30 -4.10
CA ARG A 61 10.02 9.99 -2.96
C ARG A 61 11.31 9.33 -3.43
N GLU A 62 12.36 9.37 -2.63
CA GLU A 62 13.64 8.74 -2.98
C GLU A 62 13.50 7.25 -3.31
N GLU A 63 12.76 6.49 -2.50
CA GLU A 63 12.56 5.07 -2.73
C GLU A 63 11.76 4.78 -4.02
N ASP A 64 10.86 5.69 -4.40
CA ASP A 64 10.06 5.56 -5.63
C ASP A 64 10.88 5.95 -6.87
N LEU A 65 11.82 6.90 -6.72
CA LEU A 65 12.82 7.19 -7.75
C LEU A 65 13.71 5.98 -8.03
N LEU A 66 14.17 5.28 -6.99
CA LEU A 66 14.96 4.05 -7.16
C LEU A 66 14.16 2.94 -7.84
N ARG A 67 12.88 2.75 -7.48
CA ARG A 67 11.98 1.80 -8.17
C ARG A 67 11.77 2.17 -9.64
N PHE A 68 11.65 3.46 -9.94
CA PHE A 68 11.58 3.93 -11.31
C PHE A 68 12.87 3.62 -12.07
N CYS A 69 14.04 3.80 -11.45
CA CYS A 69 15.32 3.43 -12.05
C CYS A 69 15.40 1.92 -12.32
N ASP A 70 15.04 1.07 -11.35
CA ASP A 70 14.97 -0.38 -11.53
C ASP A 70 14.12 -0.74 -12.76
N PHE A 71 12.96 -0.09 -12.91
CA PHE A 71 12.05 -0.30 -14.04
C PHE A 71 12.68 0.06 -15.39
N CYS A 72 13.35 1.21 -15.48
CA CYS A 72 14.00 1.64 -16.72
C CYS A 72 15.04 0.62 -17.22
N TYR A 73 15.71 -0.12 -16.34
CA TYR A 73 16.70 -1.13 -16.72
C TYR A 73 16.13 -2.54 -16.86
N THR A 74 15.14 -2.91 -16.07
CA THR A 74 14.71 -4.31 -15.93
C THR A 74 13.27 -4.56 -16.41
N SER A 75 12.54 -3.50 -16.80
CA SER A 75 11.10 -3.54 -17.09
C SER A 75 10.24 -4.05 -15.92
N THR A 76 10.79 -4.08 -14.71
CA THR A 76 10.10 -4.38 -13.46
C THR A 76 10.73 -3.57 -12.32
N TYR A 77 10.16 -3.60 -11.12
CA TYR A 77 10.76 -2.93 -9.97
C TYR A 77 10.58 -3.75 -8.70
N THR A 78 11.44 -3.55 -7.72
CA THR A 78 11.41 -4.31 -6.47
C THR A 78 10.21 -3.90 -5.60
N ASP A 79 9.44 -4.88 -5.13
CA ASP A 79 8.33 -4.63 -4.22
C ASP A 79 8.86 -4.13 -2.86
N PRO A 80 8.26 -3.08 -2.27
CA PRO A 80 8.54 -2.70 -0.89
C PRO A 80 8.15 -3.82 0.10
N TYR A 81 8.83 -3.84 1.24
CA TYR A 81 8.47 -4.71 2.36
C TYR A 81 7.58 -3.97 3.37
N PRO A 82 6.61 -4.65 3.99
CA PRO A 82 5.85 -4.10 5.12
C PRO A 82 6.76 -3.78 6.31
N ILE A 83 6.40 -2.76 7.09
CA ILE A 83 7.14 -2.40 8.31
C ILE A 83 6.55 -3.14 9.50
N VAL A 84 7.37 -3.89 10.24
CA VAL A 84 6.91 -4.56 11.47
C VAL A 84 6.75 -3.53 12.60
N VAL A 85 5.51 -3.29 13.01
CA VAL A 85 5.15 -2.46 14.17
C VAL A 85 5.31 -3.31 15.43
N LYS A 86 6.29 -2.98 16.27
CA LYS A 86 6.37 -3.59 17.61
C LYS A 86 5.25 -2.99 18.46
N PRO A 87 4.41 -3.80 19.13
CA PRO A 87 3.44 -3.25 20.07
C PRO A 87 4.18 -2.49 21.18
N PRO A 88 3.62 -1.37 21.67
CA PRO A 88 4.23 -0.65 22.78
C PRO A 88 4.33 -1.58 23.99
N THR A 89 5.57 -1.89 24.41
CA THR A 89 5.81 -2.63 25.64
C THR A 89 5.24 -1.80 26.78
N LEU A 90 4.13 -2.25 27.37
CA LEU A 90 3.64 -1.70 28.63
C LEU A 90 4.69 -2.01 29.71
N THR A 91 5.57 -1.04 29.98
CA THR A 91 6.38 -1.04 31.19
C THR A 91 5.43 -0.89 32.36
N ILE A 92 5.05 -2.02 32.96
CA ILE A 92 4.43 -2.05 34.29
C ILE A 92 5.53 -1.62 35.26
N GLY A 93 5.56 -0.34 35.59
CA GLY A 93 6.37 0.19 36.67
C GLY A 93 5.83 -0.36 38.00
N SER A 94 6.45 -1.42 38.51
CA SER A 94 6.30 -1.83 39.90
C SER A 94 6.85 -0.70 40.77
N GLY A 95 6.00 -0.15 41.63
CA GLY A 95 6.30 1.08 42.37
C GLY A 95 7.29 0.92 43.52
N THR A 96 7.76 2.07 44.00
CA THR A 96 8.05 2.32 45.42
C THR A 96 7.69 3.78 45.74
N SER A 97 6.89 3.96 46.78
CA SER A 97 6.61 5.25 47.41
C SER A 97 7.86 5.84 48.03
N ASN A 98 7.93 7.17 48.11
CA ASN A 98 8.12 7.95 49.35
C ASN A 98 7.86 9.44 49.06
N GLY A 99 7.21 10.12 50.01
CA GLY A 99 6.76 11.52 49.91
C GLY A 99 7.85 12.56 50.16
N ASP A 100 7.64 13.80 49.72
CA ASP A 100 7.16 14.92 50.57
C ASP A 100 7.24 16.28 49.84
N ALA A 101 6.17 17.06 50.03
CA ALA A 101 6.00 18.52 50.13
C ALA A 101 6.65 19.56 49.14
N ASN A 102 5.71 20.35 48.58
CA ASN A 102 5.68 21.82 48.39
C ASN A 102 6.46 22.54 47.28
N GLY A 103 5.75 23.42 46.56
CA GLY A 103 6.32 24.62 45.91
C GLY A 103 5.70 25.00 44.56
N GLU A 104 4.92 26.09 44.53
CA GLU A 104 4.45 26.80 43.34
C GLU A 104 5.57 27.26 42.39
N GLY A 105 5.26 27.38 41.10
CA GLY A 105 6.09 28.15 40.17
C GLY A 105 5.80 27.84 38.71
N ALA A 106 5.13 28.77 38.03
CA ALA A 106 4.98 28.79 36.59
C ALA A 106 6.32 29.17 35.92
N ASN A 107 6.70 28.45 34.87
CA ASN A 107 7.61 28.95 33.84
C ASN A 107 7.65 28.06 32.58
N THR A 108 7.47 28.78 31.49
CA THR A 108 7.80 28.50 30.10
C THR A 108 9.26 28.08 29.88
N SER A 109 9.50 27.04 29.06
CA SER A 109 10.39 27.06 27.88
C SER A 109 10.88 25.67 27.49
N THR A 110 10.80 25.40 26.18
CA THR A 110 11.90 24.97 25.30
C THR A 110 12.95 23.98 25.83
N ALA A 111 13.00 22.78 25.24
CA ALA A 111 14.21 22.09 24.76
C ALA A 111 13.76 20.87 23.94
N LEU A 112 14.09 20.74 22.64
CA LEU A 112 15.37 20.23 22.13
C LEU A 112 15.81 18.94 22.80
N VAL A 113 15.93 17.87 21.99
CA VAL A 113 16.79 16.68 22.09
C VAL A 113 16.07 15.56 21.31
N THR A 114 16.67 14.71 20.50
CA THR A 114 17.96 14.57 19.82
C THR A 114 17.69 13.41 18.87
N THR A 115 18.24 13.45 17.65
CA THR A 115 18.27 12.33 16.72
C THR A 115 18.89 11.11 17.40
N ASP A 116 18.21 9.96 17.42
CA ASP A 116 18.88 8.70 17.69
C ASP A 116 18.55 7.65 16.64
N ASP A 117 19.63 7.13 16.06
CA ASP A 117 19.72 6.22 14.93
C ASP A 117 19.00 4.90 15.23
N THR A 118 17.90 4.64 14.54
CA THR A 118 17.26 3.33 14.61
C THR A 118 17.92 2.38 13.60
N ILE A 119 18.84 1.59 14.14
CA ILE A 119 19.50 0.45 13.50
C ILE A 119 18.45 -0.48 12.86
N ILE A 120 18.49 -0.55 11.52
CA ILE A 120 17.73 -1.49 10.70
C ILE A 120 18.36 -2.88 10.87
N GLN A 121 17.62 -3.85 11.42
CA GLN A 121 18.00 -5.26 11.38
C GLN A 121 16.92 -6.12 10.70
N PRO A 122 17.21 -6.75 9.54
CA PRO A 122 16.34 -7.77 8.97
C PRO A 122 16.44 -9.08 9.79
N PRO A 123 15.33 -9.78 10.06
CA PRO A 123 15.36 -11.01 10.84
C PRO A 123 15.96 -12.19 10.04
N ALA A 124 16.94 -12.83 10.66
CA ALA A 124 17.64 -14.02 10.17
C ALA A 124 16.75 -15.27 10.12
N ALA A 125 16.87 -16.03 9.02
CA ALA A 125 16.16 -17.29 8.80
C ALA A 125 16.52 -18.35 9.85
N LYS A 126 15.53 -18.85 10.59
CA LYS A 126 15.65 -20.06 11.42
C LYS A 126 14.86 -21.22 10.81
N ARG A 127 15.58 -22.30 10.56
CA ARG A 127 15.15 -23.58 9.96
C ARG A 127 14.22 -24.35 10.94
N PRO A 128 13.07 -24.91 10.53
CA PRO A 128 12.21 -25.67 11.44
C PRO A 128 12.78 -27.08 11.71
N ARG A 129 12.79 -27.48 12.97
CA ARG A 129 12.91 -28.89 13.39
C ARG A 129 11.52 -29.53 13.41
N THR A 130 11.48 -30.77 12.95
CA THR A 130 10.34 -31.68 12.88
C THR A 130 10.04 -32.31 14.24
N GLU A 131 8.80 -32.20 14.71
CA GLU A 131 8.22 -33.16 15.67
C GLU A 131 6.76 -33.47 15.29
N SER A 132 6.42 -34.76 15.37
CA SER A 132 5.14 -35.38 14.98
C SER A 132 4.25 -35.63 16.22
N PRO A 133 2.96 -35.99 16.05
CA PRO A 133 1.87 -35.67 16.99
C PRO A 133 1.53 -36.80 17.97
N ALA A 134 0.99 -36.43 19.13
CA ALA A 134 0.30 -37.35 20.04
C ALA A 134 -1.18 -36.98 20.17
N HIS A 135 -2.02 -38.00 19.96
CA HIS A 135 -3.47 -38.01 20.07
C HIS A 135 -3.95 -37.85 21.51
N SER A 136 -5.12 -37.21 21.70
CA SER A 136 -6.01 -37.60 22.80
C SER A 136 -7.47 -37.40 22.39
N LEU A 137 -8.21 -38.50 22.40
CA LEU A 137 -9.65 -38.63 22.20
C LEU A 137 -10.34 -38.65 23.57
N SER A 138 -11.38 -37.85 23.77
CA SER A 138 -12.50 -38.02 24.72
C SER A 138 -13.41 -36.78 24.58
N GLY A 139 -14.74 -36.81 24.56
CA GLY A 139 -15.72 -37.87 24.73
C GLY A 139 -17.12 -37.29 24.45
N PHE A 140 -18.05 -38.15 24.06
CA PHE A 140 -19.44 -37.83 23.74
C PHE A 140 -20.26 -37.42 24.98
N GLY A 141 -21.17 -36.45 24.81
CA GLY A 141 -22.21 -36.14 25.79
C GLY A 141 -23.19 -35.06 25.32
N ARG A 142 -24.37 -35.48 24.87
CA ARG A 142 -25.65 -34.74 24.83
C ARG A 142 -26.66 -35.62 25.59
N PRO A 143 -27.81 -35.14 26.13
CA PRO A 143 -28.64 -34.05 25.59
C PRO A 143 -29.30 -33.13 26.64
N GLY A 144 -30.07 -32.12 26.18
CA GLY A 144 -31.05 -31.41 26.99
C GLY A 144 -31.56 -30.12 26.33
N MET A 145 -32.77 -30.19 25.76
CA MET A 145 -33.50 -29.06 25.17
C MET A 145 -34.20 -28.22 26.24
N LEU A 146 -34.23 -26.89 26.05
CA LEU A 146 -35.33 -26.00 26.44
C LEU A 146 -35.20 -24.68 25.66
N GLY A 147 -36.32 -24.20 25.13
CA GLY A 147 -36.38 -23.26 24.01
C GLY A 147 -36.17 -21.79 24.36
N ALA A 148 -35.82 -21.02 23.32
CA ALA A 148 -36.09 -19.60 23.21
C ALA A 148 -36.08 -19.16 21.72
N SER A 149 -37.21 -18.61 21.28
CA SER A 149 -37.46 -17.61 20.21
C SER A 149 -36.75 -17.70 18.83
N PRO A 150 -37.48 -17.79 17.70
CA PRO A 150 -36.90 -17.61 16.37
C PRO A 150 -37.00 -16.15 15.91
N ALA A 151 -35.88 -15.40 15.98
CA ALA A 151 -35.48 -14.31 15.06
C ALA A 151 -34.12 -13.75 15.54
N PRO A 152 -33.06 -13.79 14.70
CA PRO A 152 -32.91 -12.81 13.61
C PRO A 152 -32.27 -13.45 12.36
N GLU A 153 -33.00 -14.29 11.63
CA GLU A 153 -32.45 -14.88 10.40
C GLU A 153 -32.45 -13.88 9.24
N VAL A 154 -33.40 -12.94 9.19
CA VAL A 154 -33.57 -12.00 8.06
C VAL A 154 -32.44 -10.95 8.02
N ASN A 155 -32.08 -10.34 9.15
CA ASN A 155 -31.00 -9.33 9.20
C ASN A 155 -29.61 -9.95 8.98
N THR A 156 -29.38 -11.15 9.52
CA THR A 156 -28.10 -11.86 9.36
C THR A 156 -27.93 -12.33 7.92
N ALA A 157 -28.96 -12.90 7.30
CA ALA A 157 -28.92 -13.31 5.89
C ALA A 157 -28.72 -12.13 4.93
N LEU A 158 -29.40 -10.99 5.17
CA LEU A 158 -29.21 -9.77 4.39
C LEU A 158 -27.79 -9.21 4.54
N ASN A 159 -27.24 -9.19 5.76
CA ASN A 159 -25.86 -8.74 6.00
C ASN A 159 -24.83 -9.67 5.33
N VAL A 160 -25.01 -11.00 5.43
CA VAL A 160 -24.15 -11.98 4.76
C VAL A 160 -24.23 -11.85 3.23
N ASN A 161 -25.43 -11.68 2.67
CA ASN A 161 -25.61 -11.48 1.24
C ASN A 161 -24.95 -10.19 0.75
N ASN A 162 -25.09 -9.10 1.50
CA ASN A 162 -24.44 -7.82 1.18
C ASN A 162 -22.92 -7.93 1.28
N LYS A 163 -22.39 -8.61 2.31
CA LYS A 163 -20.95 -8.90 2.41
C LYS A 163 -20.43 -9.70 1.21
N LEU A 164 -21.15 -10.73 0.77
CA LEU A 164 -20.77 -11.53 -0.39
C LEU A 164 -20.83 -10.70 -1.70
N LYS A 165 -21.86 -9.87 -1.87
CA LYS A 165 -21.97 -8.94 -3.01
C LYS A 165 -20.80 -7.97 -3.06
N LEU A 166 -20.48 -7.36 -1.91
CA LEU A 166 -19.35 -6.43 -1.76
C LEU A 166 -18.01 -7.08 -2.07
N HIS A 167 -17.75 -8.28 -1.56
CA HIS A 167 -16.54 -9.03 -1.91
C HIS A 167 -16.40 -9.25 -3.42
N GLY A 168 -17.52 -9.47 -4.12
CA GLY A 168 -17.56 -9.60 -5.57
C GLY A 168 -17.14 -8.33 -6.33
N VAL A 169 -17.33 -7.14 -5.74
CA VAL A 169 -17.00 -5.83 -6.36
C VAL A 169 -15.51 -5.74 -6.71
N PHE A 170 -14.66 -6.16 -5.78
CA PHE A 170 -13.22 -6.15 -5.98
C PHE A 170 -12.75 -7.37 -6.79
N ALA A 171 -13.31 -8.56 -6.54
CA ALA A 171 -12.95 -9.76 -7.28
C ALA A 171 -13.24 -9.66 -8.79
N GLY A 172 -14.24 -8.88 -9.19
CA GLY A 172 -14.59 -8.62 -10.60
C GLY A 172 -13.79 -7.49 -11.26
N THR A 173 -12.71 -7.01 -10.64
CA THR A 173 -11.93 -5.90 -11.19
C THR A 173 -11.15 -6.30 -12.45
N PRO A 174 -11.18 -5.48 -13.53
CA PRO A 174 -10.50 -5.79 -14.80
C PRO A 174 -8.97 -5.78 -14.70
N TYR A 175 -8.42 -5.30 -13.56
CA TYR A 175 -6.99 -5.21 -13.33
C TYR A 175 -6.38 -6.50 -12.76
N THR A 176 -7.22 -7.48 -12.36
CA THR A 176 -6.73 -8.81 -11.99
C THR A 176 -6.39 -9.59 -13.26
N THR A 177 -5.14 -10.05 -13.36
CA THR A 177 -4.80 -11.06 -14.36
C THR A 177 -5.38 -12.39 -13.87
N SER A 178 -6.56 -12.75 -14.37
CA SER A 178 -7.00 -14.14 -14.40
C SER A 178 -6.13 -14.88 -15.42
N ALA A 179 -4.87 -15.17 -15.06
CA ALA A 179 -4.15 -16.21 -15.77
C ALA A 179 -4.98 -17.50 -15.57
N PRO A 180 -5.24 -18.28 -16.63
CA PRO A 180 -5.86 -19.58 -16.46
C PRO A 180 -4.98 -20.32 -15.47
N ARG A 181 -5.53 -20.73 -14.33
CA ARG A 181 -4.86 -21.67 -13.43
C ARG A 181 -4.67 -22.94 -14.26
N VAL A 182 -3.49 -23.08 -14.86
CA VAL A 182 -3.03 -24.38 -15.35
C VAL A 182 -3.19 -25.31 -14.16
N PHE A 183 -4.00 -26.35 -14.34
CA PHE A 183 -4.25 -27.40 -13.35
C PHE A 183 -2.94 -28.18 -13.12
N GLY A 184 -1.99 -27.54 -12.45
CA GLY A 184 -0.81 -28.13 -11.87
C GLY A 184 -0.98 -27.98 -10.37
N THR A 185 -1.04 -29.11 -9.67
CA THR A 185 -1.15 -29.27 -8.22
C THR A 185 -0.66 -28.06 -7.42
N SER A 186 -1.57 -27.12 -7.14
CA SER A 186 -1.32 -26.05 -6.20
C SER A 186 -1.41 -26.69 -4.83
N THR A 187 -0.28 -27.16 -4.32
CA THR A 187 -0.10 -27.23 -2.87
C THR A 187 -0.38 -25.81 -2.40
N ARG A 188 -1.54 -25.62 -1.78
CA ARG A 188 -1.89 -24.43 -1.02
C ARG A 188 -0.79 -24.29 0.04
N THR A 189 0.30 -23.62 -0.31
CA THR A 189 1.26 -23.14 0.67
C THR A 189 0.42 -22.28 1.57
N LYS A 190 0.14 -22.77 2.78
CA LYS A 190 -0.38 -21.96 3.86
C LYS A 190 0.57 -20.77 3.89
N SER A 191 0.14 -19.63 3.36
CA SER A 191 0.80 -18.37 3.63
C SER A 191 0.85 -18.32 5.14
N ASN A 192 2.04 -18.34 5.74
CA ASN A 192 2.18 -17.84 7.10
C ASN A 192 1.46 -16.50 7.08
N GLY A 193 0.34 -16.42 7.82
CA GLY A 193 -0.58 -15.30 7.72
C GLY A 193 0.21 -14.01 7.85
N VAL A 194 -0.15 -13.01 7.04
CA VAL A 194 0.29 -11.63 7.24
C VAL A 194 0.22 -11.35 8.73
N SER A 195 1.37 -11.14 9.37
CA SER A 195 1.38 -11.00 10.81
C SER A 195 0.62 -9.72 11.14
N SER A 196 -0.27 -9.74 12.13
CA SER A 196 -1.12 -8.58 12.48
C SER A 196 -0.33 -7.30 12.82
N ASN A 197 0.99 -7.41 12.92
CA ASN A 197 1.94 -6.37 13.27
C ASN A 197 2.57 -5.70 12.04
N GLU A 198 2.34 -6.19 10.82
CA GLU A 198 2.94 -5.62 9.61
C GLU A 198 2.13 -4.44 9.06
N ASN A 199 2.82 -3.32 8.82
CA ASN A 199 2.29 -2.12 8.19
C ASN A 199 2.51 -2.10 6.69
N HIS A 200 1.41 -2.13 5.96
CA HIS A 200 1.36 -2.20 4.50
C HIS A 200 1.12 -0.84 3.84
N ALA A 201 0.91 0.25 4.58
CA ALA A 201 0.66 1.58 4.01
C ALA A 201 1.72 1.95 2.96
N ASN A 202 3.00 1.82 3.31
CA ASN A 202 4.12 2.11 2.41
C ASN A 202 4.17 1.16 1.20
N VAL A 203 3.68 -0.08 1.37
CA VAL A 203 3.62 -1.04 0.27
C VAL A 203 2.61 -0.60 -0.77
N PHE A 204 1.40 -0.23 -0.33
CA PHE A 204 0.36 0.22 -1.21
C PHE A 204 0.70 1.58 -1.85
N ILE A 205 1.18 2.53 -1.05
CA ILE A 205 1.56 3.87 -1.50
C ILE A 205 2.68 3.80 -2.54
N ALA A 206 3.69 2.93 -2.38
CA ALA A 206 4.74 2.80 -3.40
C ALA A 206 4.18 2.35 -4.76
N HIS A 207 3.27 1.36 -4.80
CA HIS A 207 2.67 0.93 -6.07
C HIS A 207 1.78 2.03 -6.67
N ALA A 208 1.04 2.76 -5.83
CA ALA A 208 0.24 3.90 -6.25
C ALA A 208 1.12 5.06 -6.78
N ALA A 209 2.27 5.34 -6.15
CA ALA A 209 3.26 6.32 -6.58
C ALA A 209 3.88 5.96 -7.93
N MET A 210 4.24 4.69 -8.12
CA MET A 210 4.70 4.21 -9.43
C MET A 210 3.64 4.34 -10.51
N HIS A 211 2.35 4.18 -10.18
CA HIS A 211 1.25 4.41 -11.11
C HIS A 211 1.09 5.90 -11.45
N ALA A 212 1.10 6.77 -10.44
CA ALA A 212 1.03 8.22 -10.63
C ALA A 212 2.19 8.73 -11.49
N LEU A 213 3.42 8.29 -11.21
CA LEU A 213 4.60 8.61 -12.02
C LEU A 213 4.40 8.16 -13.47
N ALA A 214 3.90 6.94 -13.69
CA ALA A 214 3.64 6.44 -15.02
C ALA A 214 2.57 7.24 -15.78
N VAL A 215 1.53 7.69 -15.09
CA VAL A 215 0.51 8.58 -15.66
C VAL A 215 1.12 9.94 -16.01
N ASN A 216 1.91 10.54 -15.12
CA ASN A 216 2.54 11.85 -15.35
C ASN A 216 3.52 11.86 -16.51
N TYR A 217 4.26 10.77 -16.71
CA TYR A 217 5.32 10.70 -17.70
C TYR A 217 5.00 9.77 -18.88
N ASP A 218 3.73 9.39 -19.03
CA ASP A 218 3.22 8.56 -20.13
C ASP A 218 3.99 7.25 -20.33
N ILE A 219 4.12 6.47 -19.26
CA ILE A 219 4.89 5.23 -19.21
C ILE A 219 3.94 4.03 -19.19
N ALA A 220 3.38 3.68 -20.35
CA ALA A 220 2.30 2.70 -20.48
C ALA A 220 2.58 1.36 -19.75
N LYS A 221 3.77 0.78 -19.96
CA LYS A 221 4.15 -0.49 -19.30
C LYS A 221 4.20 -0.38 -17.78
N LEU A 222 4.73 0.73 -17.26
CA LEU A 222 4.80 0.96 -15.81
C LEU A 222 3.41 1.21 -15.24
N LYS A 223 2.53 1.92 -15.96
CA LYS A 223 1.14 2.17 -15.58
C LYS A 223 0.38 0.85 -15.34
N THR A 224 0.48 -0.08 -16.29
CA THR A 224 -0.14 -1.41 -16.18
C THR A 224 0.50 -2.24 -15.05
N LEU A 225 1.83 -2.30 -15.00
CA LEU A 225 2.54 -3.10 -14.01
C LEU A 225 2.27 -2.65 -12.58
N SER A 226 2.29 -1.34 -12.32
CA SER A 226 2.06 -0.79 -10.98
C SER A 226 0.65 -1.03 -10.48
N LEU A 227 -0.35 -0.89 -11.36
CA LEU A 227 -1.74 -1.16 -11.02
C LEU A 227 -1.97 -2.65 -10.73
N GLN A 228 -1.39 -3.54 -11.54
CA GLN A 228 -1.46 -4.98 -11.32
C GLN A 228 -0.82 -5.37 -9.98
N LYS A 229 0.39 -4.84 -9.69
CA LYS A 229 1.06 -5.11 -8.42
C LYS A 229 0.24 -4.62 -7.23
N LEU A 230 -0.33 -3.43 -7.29
CA LEU A 230 -1.22 -2.94 -6.24
C LEU A 230 -2.43 -3.86 -6.06
N CYS A 231 -3.07 -4.27 -7.16
CA CYS A 231 -4.18 -5.22 -7.15
C CYS A 231 -3.82 -6.54 -6.44
N ASP A 232 -2.67 -7.12 -6.79
CA ASP A 232 -2.18 -8.36 -6.21
C ASP A 232 -1.91 -8.22 -4.71
N LYS A 233 -1.39 -7.07 -4.25
CA LYS A 233 -1.16 -6.80 -2.83
C LYS A 233 -2.47 -6.63 -2.07
N LEU A 234 -3.41 -5.85 -2.60
CA LEU A 234 -4.73 -5.64 -2.00
C LEU A 234 -5.53 -6.96 -1.94
N THR A 235 -5.52 -7.77 -3.00
CA THR A 235 -6.21 -9.07 -3.03
C THR A 235 -5.73 -10.04 -1.95
N ARG A 236 -4.46 -9.94 -1.56
CA ARG A 236 -3.85 -10.81 -0.53
C ARG A 236 -3.90 -10.20 0.87
N PHE A 237 -4.34 -8.95 0.99
CA PHE A 237 -4.43 -8.25 2.24
C PHE A 237 -5.80 -8.47 2.86
N GLU A 238 -5.84 -9.00 4.08
CA GLU A 238 -7.08 -9.14 4.84
C GLU A 238 -7.24 -7.87 5.70
N CYS A 239 -8.17 -6.99 5.32
CA CYS A 239 -8.33 -5.72 6.04
C CYS A 239 -9.08 -5.93 7.36
N LYS A 240 -8.31 -6.15 8.43
CA LYS A 240 -8.87 -6.18 9.79
C LYS A 240 -9.03 -4.77 10.34
N SER A 241 -9.89 -4.63 11.35
CA SER A 241 -10.12 -3.36 12.05
C SER A 241 -8.84 -2.69 12.54
N GLU A 242 -7.83 -3.47 12.96
CA GLU A 242 -6.57 -2.92 13.49
C GLU A 242 -5.66 -2.36 12.39
N ARG A 243 -5.90 -2.75 11.13
CA ARG A 243 -5.05 -2.38 9.97
C ARG A 243 -5.78 -1.55 8.93
N VAL A 244 -7.03 -1.14 9.21
CA VAL A 244 -7.79 -0.29 8.29
C VAL A 244 -7.02 1.00 7.96
N GLY A 245 -6.30 1.56 8.94
CA GLY A 245 -5.41 2.71 8.75
C GLY A 245 -4.44 2.58 7.57
N ASP A 246 -3.96 1.37 7.24
CA ASP A 246 -3.03 1.16 6.11
C ASP A 246 -3.71 1.42 4.76
N VAL A 247 -4.99 1.03 4.66
CA VAL A 247 -5.83 1.23 3.47
C VAL A 247 -6.30 2.68 3.41
N LEU A 248 -6.67 3.28 4.54
CA LEU A 248 -7.08 4.68 4.55
C LEU A 248 -5.91 5.62 4.25
N ALA A 249 -4.68 5.26 4.62
CA ALA A 249 -3.47 5.97 4.21
C ALA A 249 -3.32 5.95 2.68
N LEU A 250 -3.54 4.81 2.04
CA LEU A 250 -3.59 4.71 0.57
C LEU A 250 -4.69 5.60 -0.03
N VAL A 251 -5.92 5.55 0.52
CA VAL A 251 -7.04 6.39 0.05
C VAL A 251 -6.67 7.87 0.12
N ARG A 252 -6.21 8.34 1.28
CA ARG A 252 -5.80 9.74 1.44
C ARG A 252 -4.71 10.11 0.46
N TRP A 253 -3.68 9.28 0.34
CA TRP A 253 -2.59 9.52 -0.61
C TRP A 253 -3.12 9.65 -2.05
N VAL A 254 -3.95 8.73 -2.54
CA VAL A 254 -4.45 8.76 -3.92
C VAL A 254 -5.26 10.03 -4.21
N TYR A 255 -6.18 10.40 -3.31
CA TYR A 255 -7.07 11.54 -3.52
C TYR A 255 -6.40 12.89 -3.25
N THR A 256 -5.36 12.95 -2.41
CA THR A 256 -4.53 14.15 -2.26
C THR A 256 -3.58 14.31 -3.43
N THR A 257 -2.88 13.26 -3.84
CA THR A 257 -1.91 13.31 -4.94
C THR A 257 -2.56 13.74 -6.24
N GLU A 258 -3.71 13.15 -6.60
CA GLU A 258 -4.40 13.50 -7.85
C GLU A 258 -4.74 15.00 -7.95
N SER A 259 -5.12 15.65 -6.84
CA SER A 259 -5.46 17.07 -6.85
C SER A 259 -4.32 18.00 -7.31
N GLY A 260 -3.07 17.54 -7.20
CA GLY A 260 -1.89 18.25 -7.68
C GLY A 260 -1.35 17.76 -9.03
N MET A 261 -2.00 16.79 -9.66
CA MET A 261 -1.52 16.16 -10.90
C MET A 261 -2.13 16.85 -12.13
N ALA A 262 -1.36 16.92 -13.22
CA ALA A 262 -1.87 17.41 -14.50
C ALA A 262 -2.81 16.41 -15.20
N ARG A 263 -2.74 15.13 -14.83
CA ARG A 263 -3.51 14.03 -15.41
C ARG A 263 -4.20 13.22 -14.33
N ASP A 264 -5.48 12.93 -14.56
CA ASP A 264 -6.31 12.11 -13.68
C ASP A 264 -5.84 10.65 -13.66
N MET A 265 -6.18 9.94 -12.58
CA MET A 265 -5.83 8.52 -12.37
C MET A 265 -7.07 7.67 -12.09
N PRO A 266 -8.04 7.59 -13.03
CA PRO A 266 -9.33 6.95 -12.77
C PRO A 266 -9.18 5.46 -12.45
N GLU A 267 -8.23 4.75 -13.08
CA GLU A 267 -8.02 3.32 -12.82
C GLU A 267 -7.47 3.05 -11.41
N LEU A 268 -6.61 3.94 -10.89
CA LEU A 268 -6.08 3.86 -9.54
C LEU A 268 -7.15 4.17 -8.49
N LYS A 269 -8.00 5.16 -8.72
CA LYS A 269 -9.15 5.43 -7.85
C LYS A 269 -10.13 4.27 -7.82
N ASP A 270 -10.47 3.76 -9.00
CA ASP A 270 -11.42 2.65 -9.15
C ASP A 270 -10.97 1.43 -8.36
N ILE A 271 -9.69 1.02 -8.47
CA ILE A 271 -9.21 -0.14 -7.72
C ILE A 271 -9.23 0.09 -6.20
N VAL A 272 -8.85 1.28 -5.73
CA VAL A 272 -8.84 1.61 -4.29
C VAL A 272 -10.26 1.65 -3.73
N VAL A 273 -11.20 2.28 -4.44
CA VAL A 273 -12.60 2.37 -4.01
C VAL A 273 -13.26 1.00 -4.01
N ARG A 274 -13.07 0.18 -5.06
CA ARG A 274 -13.59 -1.20 -5.09
C ARG A 274 -13.09 -2.02 -3.91
N TYR A 275 -11.80 -1.89 -3.57
CA TYR A 275 -11.23 -2.60 -2.43
C TYR A 275 -11.89 -2.17 -1.12
N VAL A 276 -11.97 -0.86 -0.87
CA VAL A 276 -12.61 -0.32 0.34
C VAL A 276 -14.06 -0.76 0.44
N VAL A 277 -14.82 -0.69 -0.65
CA VAL A 277 -16.21 -1.15 -0.72
C VAL A 277 -16.32 -2.65 -0.45
N SER A 278 -15.39 -3.46 -0.97
CA SER A 278 -15.40 -4.90 -0.71
C SER A 278 -15.15 -5.28 0.75
N GLU A 279 -14.33 -4.48 1.44
CA GLU A 279 -13.90 -4.74 2.82
C GLU A 279 -14.66 -3.92 3.87
N VAL A 280 -15.56 -3.01 3.47
CA VAL A 280 -16.27 -2.11 4.41
C VAL A 280 -17.11 -2.88 5.44
N SER A 281 -17.52 -4.11 5.15
CA SER A 281 -18.19 -4.96 6.14
C SER A 281 -17.29 -5.32 7.34
N GLY A 282 -15.97 -5.34 7.15
CA GLY A 282 -14.98 -5.66 8.19
C GLY A 282 -14.62 -4.47 9.07
N PHE A 283 -14.55 -3.25 8.50
CA PHE A 283 -14.05 -2.06 9.22
C PHE A 283 -14.97 -0.84 9.17
N GLY A 284 -16.16 -0.93 8.56
CA GLY A 284 -17.03 0.24 8.32
C GLY A 284 -17.53 0.95 9.59
N ASN A 285 -17.51 0.26 10.73
CA ASN A 285 -17.85 0.85 12.04
C ASN A 285 -16.63 1.44 12.78
N SER A 286 -15.43 1.42 12.17
CA SER A 286 -14.23 1.99 12.79
C SER A 286 -14.31 3.52 12.84
N GLU A 287 -13.78 4.09 13.92
CA GLU A 287 -13.68 5.54 14.09
C GLU A 287 -12.83 6.19 13.00
N GLU A 288 -11.77 5.49 12.58
CA GLU A 288 -10.84 5.93 11.52
C GLU A 288 -11.55 6.07 10.17
N PHE A 289 -12.39 5.10 9.80
CA PHE A 289 -13.20 5.18 8.58
C PHE A 289 -14.26 6.28 8.69
N GLY A 290 -14.93 6.39 9.83
CA GLY A 290 -15.89 7.48 10.09
C GLY A 290 -15.25 8.87 9.98
N SER A 291 -14.00 9.01 10.43
CA SER A 291 -13.23 10.26 10.31
C SER A 291 -12.92 10.59 8.84
N LEU A 292 -12.51 9.58 8.05
CA LEU A 292 -12.29 9.76 6.61
C LEU A 292 -13.58 10.20 5.88
N LEU A 293 -14.74 9.69 6.27
CA LEU A 293 -16.02 10.13 5.68
C LEU A 293 -16.38 11.57 6.05
N LYS A 294 -16.03 12.02 7.27
CA LYS A 294 -16.23 13.41 7.72
C LYS A 294 -15.32 14.40 6.99
N GLU A 295 -14.13 13.97 6.56
CA GLU A 295 -13.22 14.79 5.73
C GLU A 295 -13.87 15.14 4.38
N GLY A 296 -14.78 14.30 3.87
CA GLY A 296 -15.50 14.55 2.62
C GLY A 296 -14.61 14.35 1.37
N GLY A 297 -14.84 15.18 0.35
CA GLY A 297 -14.02 15.19 -0.87
C GLY A 297 -14.37 14.12 -1.91
N GLY A 298 -13.49 13.96 -2.89
CA GLY A 298 -13.71 13.07 -4.04
C GLY A 298 -13.91 11.61 -3.65
N PHE A 299 -13.20 11.14 -2.62
CA PHE A 299 -13.30 9.76 -2.16
C PHE A 299 -14.73 9.40 -1.72
N VAL A 300 -15.36 10.25 -0.91
CA VAL A 300 -16.71 9.99 -0.38
C VAL A 300 -17.73 9.90 -1.52
N LYS A 301 -17.59 10.73 -2.55
CA LYS A 301 -18.42 10.67 -3.75
C LYS A 301 -18.26 9.34 -4.49
N ASP A 302 -17.02 8.93 -4.75
CA ASP A 302 -16.74 7.70 -5.50
C ASP A 302 -17.15 6.45 -4.71
N PHE A 303 -16.91 6.47 -3.38
CA PHE A 303 -17.34 5.42 -2.45
C PHE A 303 -18.86 5.22 -2.49
N TRP A 304 -19.66 6.28 -2.31
CA TRP A 304 -21.13 6.16 -2.33
C TRP A 304 -21.66 5.80 -3.71
N THR A 305 -21.03 6.30 -4.78
CA THR A 305 -21.36 5.90 -6.16
C THR A 305 -21.19 4.38 -6.35
N MET A 306 -20.07 3.84 -5.86
CA MET A 306 -19.76 2.41 -5.94
C MET A 306 -20.70 1.57 -5.05
N VAL A 307 -21.00 2.02 -3.83
CA VAL A 307 -21.95 1.35 -2.93
C VAL A 307 -23.34 1.30 -3.55
N TYR A 308 -23.84 2.43 -4.05
CA TYR A 308 -25.15 2.52 -4.68
C TYR A 308 -25.26 1.57 -5.87
N SER A 309 -24.22 1.50 -6.71
CA SER A 309 -24.22 0.64 -7.90
C SER A 309 -24.19 -0.87 -7.61
N ASN A 310 -23.83 -1.29 -6.40
CA ASN A 310 -23.61 -2.71 -6.08
C ASN A 310 -24.51 -3.25 -4.96
N LEU A 311 -25.11 -2.38 -4.14
CA LEU A 311 -25.93 -2.78 -2.98
C LEU A 311 -27.36 -2.26 -2.98
N LEU A 312 -27.64 -1.15 -3.67
CA LEU A 312 -28.96 -0.50 -3.69
C LEU A 312 -29.57 -0.56 -5.10
#